data_AF-A0A961Z6W3-F1
#
_entry.id   AF-A0A961Z6W3-F1
#
_cell.length_a   1.000
_cell.length_b   1.000
_cell.length_c   1.000
_cell.angle_alpha   90.00
_cell.angle_beta   90.00
_cell.angle_gamma   90.00
#
_symmetry.space_group_name_H-M   'P 1'
#
loop_
_entity.id
_entity.type
_entity.pdbx_description
1 polymer ?
#
loop_
_entity_poly.entity_id
_entity_poly.type
_entity_poly.pdbx_seq_one_letter_code
_entity_poly.pdbx_strand_id
1 'polypeptide(L)'
;MMKDWAAAREAFAKGKPEAVTTYLDLARRNPDVPELTGELGNIYFQQGKMNEAAEQYYETAQRLIRLGQPGPAACLIDVMRYLDADKAKALEAQTKVPCPVQRTQRN
;
A
#
# COMPACT_ATOMS: atom_id res chain seq x y z
N MET A 1 14.07 13.23 -3.54
CA MET A 1 12.83 12.50 -3.19
C MET A 1 12.08 12.02 -4.44
N MET A 2 11.52 12.90 -5.28
CA MET A 2 10.75 12.46 -6.48
C MET A 2 11.55 11.69 -7.54
N LYS A 3 12.84 12.01 -7.73
CA LYS A 3 13.70 11.34 -8.73
C LYS A 3 13.91 9.85 -8.41
N ASP A 4 14.21 9.54 -7.15
CA ASP A 4 14.45 8.17 -6.70
C ASP A 4 13.17 7.33 -6.79
N TRP A 5 12.00 7.90 -6.48
CA TRP A 5 10.72 7.23 -6.63
C TRP A 5 10.39 6.95 -8.11
N ALA A 6 10.54 7.94 -8.98
CA ALA A 6 10.32 7.76 -10.42
C ALA A 6 11.25 6.69 -11.01
N ALA A 7 12.53 6.71 -10.62
CA ALA A 7 13.50 5.70 -11.04
C ALA A 7 13.15 4.29 -10.53
N ALA A 8 12.69 4.16 -9.28
CA ALA A 8 12.24 2.87 -8.74
C ALA A 8 11.02 2.33 -9.49
N ARG A 9 10.06 3.19 -9.83
CA ARG A 9 8.88 2.84 -10.63
C ARG A 9 9.26 2.38 -12.04
N GLU A 10 10.19 3.07 -12.68
CA GLU A 10 10.71 2.69 -14.00
C GLU A 10 11.47 1.37 -13.95
N ALA A 11 12.31 1.17 -12.92
CA ALA A 11 13.01 -0.09 -12.70
C ALA A 11 12.01 -1.26 -12.55
N PHE A 12 10.95 -1.08 -11.77
CA PHE A 12 9.91 -2.10 -11.62
C PHE A 12 9.20 -2.38 -12.94
N ALA A 13 8.84 -1.35 -13.72
CA ALA A 13 8.22 -1.53 -15.04
C ALA A 13 9.11 -2.32 -16.01
N LYS A 14 10.44 -2.28 -15.81
CA LYS A 14 11.43 -3.05 -16.57
C LYS A 14 11.71 -4.44 -15.97
N GLY A 15 10.96 -4.87 -14.95
CA GLY A 15 11.13 -6.15 -14.27
C GLY A 15 12.41 -6.24 -13.43
N LYS A 16 13.01 -5.09 -13.09
CA LYS A 16 14.28 -5.06 -12.36
C LYS A 16 14.07 -5.32 -10.86
N PRO A 17 14.77 -6.31 -10.27
CA PRO A 17 14.59 -6.66 -8.86
C PRO A 17 15.01 -5.54 -7.90
N GLU A 18 15.92 -4.65 -8.32
CA GLU A 18 16.45 -3.55 -7.51
C GLU A 18 15.38 -2.48 -7.18
N ALA A 19 14.24 -2.51 -7.88
CA ALA A 19 13.12 -1.62 -7.59
C ALA A 19 12.60 -1.80 -6.16
N VAL A 20 12.47 -3.05 -5.70
CA VAL A 20 11.98 -3.37 -4.36
C VAL A 20 12.92 -2.81 -3.29
N THR A 21 14.23 -3.01 -3.44
CA THR A 21 15.24 -2.47 -2.52
C THR A 21 15.18 -0.94 -2.48
N THR A 22 15.01 -0.29 -3.63
CA THR A 22 14.91 1.17 -3.70
C THR A 22 13.66 1.68 -2.99
N TYR A 23 12.52 1.03 -3.19
CA TYR A 23 11.27 1.37 -2.50
C TYR A 23 11.37 1.15 -0.99
N LEU A 24 12.00 0.07 -0.53
CA LEU A 24 12.24 -0.18 0.90
C LEU A 24 13.11 0.93 1.50
N ASP A 25 14.17 1.35 0.82
CA ASP A 25 15.04 2.45 1.26
C ASP A 25 14.32 3.79 1.31
N LEU A 26 13.44 4.05 0.35
CA LEU A 26 12.60 5.25 0.35
C LEU A 26 11.58 5.21 1.49
N ALA A 27 10.87 4.10 1.68
CA ALA A 27 9.86 3.95 2.72
C ALA A 27 10.44 4.04 4.14
N ARG A 28 11.70 3.61 4.33
CA ARG A 28 12.44 3.74 5.60
C ARG A 28 12.84 5.18 5.89
N ARG A 29 13.26 5.93 4.86
CA ARG A 29 13.69 7.34 5.01
C ARG A 29 12.52 8.32 5.11
N ASN A 30 11.34 7.94 4.61
CA ASN A 30 10.16 8.79 4.54
C ASN A 30 8.93 8.05 5.12
N PRO A 31 8.88 7.87 6.46
CA PRO A 31 7.79 7.14 7.12
C PRO A 31 6.42 7.84 6.98
N ASP A 32 6.43 9.13 6.67
CA ASP A 32 5.30 10.04 6.47
C ASP A 32 4.75 10.06 5.03
N VAL A 33 5.30 9.22 4.15
CA VAL A 33 4.84 9.04 2.75
C VAL A 33 4.31 7.61 2.57
N PRO A 34 3.04 7.32 2.94
CA PRO A 34 2.45 5.98 2.85
C PRO A 34 2.40 5.42 1.43
N GLU A 35 2.43 6.28 0.41
CA GLU A 35 2.42 5.90 -1.00
C GLU A 35 3.61 4.98 -1.33
N LEU A 36 4.76 5.15 -0.67
CA LEU A 36 5.94 4.31 -0.89
C LEU A 36 5.71 2.85 -0.47
N THR A 37 5.07 2.64 0.69
CA THR A 37 4.68 1.29 1.13
C THR A 37 3.49 0.76 0.31
N GLY A 38 2.61 1.64 -0.17
CA GLY A 38 1.51 1.27 -1.05
C GLY A 38 2.00 0.72 -2.38
N GLU A 39 3.03 1.34 -2.95
CA GLU A 39 3.69 0.84 -4.16
C GLU A 39 4.41 -0.49 -3.93
N LEU A 40 5.04 -0.71 -2.76
CA LEU A 40 5.59 -2.02 -2.41
C LEU A 40 4.49 -3.10 -2.36
N GLY A 41 3.32 -2.80 -1.80
CA GLY A 41 2.16 -3.68 -1.83
C GLY A 41 1.75 -4.05 -3.25
N ASN A 42 1.66 -3.06 -4.15
CA ASN A 42 1.36 -3.27 -5.58
C ASN A 42 2.41 -4.17 -6.26
N ILE A 43 3.69 -3.93 -5.99
CA ILE A 43 4.80 -4.68 -6.57
C ILE A 43 4.74 -6.15 -6.14
N TYR A 44 4.57 -6.41 -4.84
CA TYR A 44 4.47 -7.78 -4.33
C TYR A 44 3.21 -8.49 -4.84
N PHE A 45 2.08 -7.78 -4.93
CA PHE A 45 0.84 -8.32 -5.47
C PHE A 45 1.03 -8.78 -6.93
N GLN A 46 1.66 -7.94 -7.76
CA GLN A 46 1.95 -8.27 -9.17
C GLN A 46 2.95 -9.43 -9.32
N GLN A 47 3.84 -9.62 -8.35
CA GLN A 47 4.78 -10.75 -8.32
C GLN A 47 4.17 -12.05 -7.79
N GLY A 48 2.88 -12.07 -7.41
CA GLY A 48 2.26 -13.24 -6.80
C GLY A 48 2.60 -13.43 -5.31
N LYS A 49 3.33 -12.49 -4.71
CA LYS A 49 3.81 -12.53 -3.33
C LYS A 49 2.75 -11.98 -2.37
N MET A 50 1.69 -12.77 -2.18
CA MET A 50 0.47 -12.33 -1.49
C MET A 50 0.71 -11.96 -0.02
N ASN A 51 1.59 -12.68 0.68
CA ASN A 51 1.90 -12.39 2.09
C ASN A 51 2.63 -11.06 2.23
N GLU A 52 3.67 -10.83 1.42
CA GLU A 52 4.40 -9.56 1.40
C GLU A 52 3.50 -8.39 0.97
N ALA A 53 2.61 -8.62 0.00
CA ALA A 53 1.61 -7.62 -0.40
C ALA A 53 0.69 -7.25 0.77
N ALA A 54 0.19 -8.25 1.51
CA ALA A 54 -0.67 -8.03 2.68
C ALA A 54 0.03 -7.20 3.75
N GLU A 55 1.31 -7.49 4.04
CA GLU A 55 2.09 -6.71 5.02
C GLU A 55 2.24 -5.25 4.59
N GLN A 56 2.57 -5.01 3.33
CA GLN A 56 2.82 -3.64 2.85
C GLN A 56 1.54 -2.81 2.73
N TYR A 57 0.42 -3.41 2.30
CA TYR A 57 -0.87 -2.71 2.32
C TYR A 57 -1.35 -2.44 3.74
N TYR A 58 -1.17 -3.37 4.67
CA TYR A 58 -1.51 -3.14 6.07
C TYR A 58 -0.64 -2.03 6.67
N GLU A 59 0.67 -2.04 6.44
CA GLU A 59 1.58 -0.99 6.89
C GLU A 59 1.17 0.38 6.31
N THR A 60 0.80 0.43 5.04
CA THR A 60 0.30 1.65 4.38
C THR A 60 -0.94 2.18 5.08
N ALA A 61 -1.92 1.32 5.36
CA ALA A 61 -3.13 1.70 6.09
C ALA A 61 -2.82 2.21 7.51
N GLN A 62 -1.90 1.55 8.21
CA GLN A 62 -1.44 1.96 9.54
C GLN A 62 -0.76 3.34 9.52
N ARG A 63 0.09 3.62 8.52
CA ARG A 63 0.71 4.94 8.32
C ARG A 63 -0.35 6.02 8.06
N LEU A 64 -1.32 5.75 7.19
CA LEU A 64 -2.44 6.67 6.90
C LEU A 64 -3.28 6.98 8.15
N ILE A 65 -3.59 5.96 8.96
CA ILE A 65 -4.32 6.15 10.24
C ILE A 65 -3.52 7.05 11.18
N ARG A 66 -2.21 6.83 11.33
CA ARG A 66 -1.34 7.68 12.16
C ARG A 66 -1.27 9.13 11.68
N LEU A 67 -1.39 9.35 10.37
CA LEU A 67 -1.44 10.69 9.77
C LEU A 67 -2.84 11.34 9.86
N GLY A 68 -3.81 10.71 10.53
CA GLY A 68 -5.17 11.23 10.64
C GLY A 68 -5.98 11.09 9.36
N GLN A 69 -5.61 10.16 8.47
CA GLN A 69 -6.24 9.92 7.18
C GLN A 69 -6.93 8.53 7.12
N PRO A 70 -7.96 8.27 7.95
CA PRO A 70 -8.59 6.96 8.03
C PRO A 70 -9.42 6.62 6.76
N GLY A 71 -9.89 7.62 6.01
CA GLY A 71 -10.62 7.41 4.76
C GLY A 71 -9.78 6.70 3.70
N PRO A 72 -8.61 7.25 3.32
CA PRO A 72 -7.68 6.56 2.44
C PRO A 72 -7.26 5.17 2.95
N ALA A 73 -7.07 5.00 4.25
CA ALA A 73 -6.78 3.67 4.83
C ALA A 73 -7.94 2.68 4.60
N ALA A 74 -9.19 3.13 4.71
CA ALA A 74 -10.36 2.31 4.46
C ALA A 74 -10.45 1.79 3.01
N CYS A 75 -9.85 2.49 2.05
CA CYS A 75 -9.79 2.04 0.65
C CYS A 75 -8.96 0.77 0.44
N LEU A 76 -8.08 0.44 1.39
CA LEU A 76 -7.27 -0.78 1.35
C LEU A 76 -8.00 -1.99 1.95
N ILE A 77 -9.11 -1.80 2.67
CA ILE A 77 -9.83 -2.89 3.33
C ILE A 77 -10.28 -3.95 2.32
N ASP A 78 -10.80 -3.55 1.16
CA ASP A 78 -11.27 -4.49 0.14
C ASP A 78 -10.14 -5.40 -0.39
N VAL A 79 -8.95 -4.84 -0.66
CA VAL A 79 -7.79 -5.65 -1.09
C VAL A 79 -7.28 -6.49 0.07
N MET A 80 -7.31 -5.97 1.29
CA MET A 80 -6.96 -6.73 2.49
C MET A 80 -7.90 -7.91 2.72
N ARG A 81 -9.21 -7.80 2.44
CA ARG A 81 -10.12 -8.97 2.57
C ARG A 81 -9.72 -10.13 1.66
N TYR A 82 -9.14 -9.83 0.49
CA TYR A 82 -8.62 -10.83 -0.42
C TYR A 82 -7.28 -11.42 0.06
N LEU A 83 -6.41 -10.60 0.66
CA LEU A 83 -5.06 -10.99 1.04
C LEU A 83 -4.93 -11.57 2.46
N ASP A 84 -5.60 -10.94 3.42
CA ASP A 84 -5.55 -11.26 4.85
C ASP A 84 -6.83 -10.72 5.55
N ALA A 85 -7.80 -11.61 5.75
CA ALA A 85 -9.10 -11.25 6.31
C ALA A 85 -9.03 -10.74 7.75
N ASP A 86 -8.05 -11.15 8.54
CA ASP A 86 -7.92 -10.73 9.93
C ASP A 86 -7.38 -9.31 10.01
N LYS A 87 -6.38 -8.97 9.19
CA LYS A 87 -5.92 -7.58 9.04
C LYS A 87 -6.99 -6.67 8.47
N ALA A 88 -7.81 -7.15 7.54
CA ALA A 88 -8.94 -6.39 7.02
C ALA A 88 -9.93 -6.01 8.13
N LYS A 89 -10.34 -6.97 8.97
CA LYS A 89 -11.21 -6.72 10.14
C LYS A 89 -10.58 -5.73 11.12
N ALA A 90 -9.28 -5.85 11.36
CA ALA A 90 -8.54 -4.91 12.20
C ALA A 90 -8.61 -3.47 11.64
N LEU A 91 -8.48 -3.29 10.32
CA LEU A 91 -8.59 -1.98 9.67
C LEU A 91 -10.02 -1.43 9.70
N GLU A 92 -11.04 -2.27 9.52
CA GLU A 92 -12.45 -1.87 9.66
C GLU A 92 -12.72 -1.30 11.05
N ALA A 93 -12.24 -1.99 12.10
CA ALA A 93 -12.40 -1.56 13.48
C ALA A 93 -11.65 -0.25 13.79
N GLN A 94 -10.52 0.01 13.13
CA GLN A 94 -9.71 1.21 13.36
C GLN A 94 -10.22 2.43 12.57
N THR A 95 -10.58 2.24 11.31
CA THR A 95 -10.95 3.35 10.41
C THR A 95 -12.34 3.89 10.72
N LYS A 96 -13.34 3.01 10.89
CA LYS A 96 -14.75 3.35 11.15
C LYS A 96 -15.33 4.41 10.19
N VAL A 97 -14.75 4.53 8.99
CA VAL A 97 -15.16 5.45 7.94
C VAL A 97 -15.12 4.72 6.60
N PRO A 98 -15.98 5.09 5.64
CA PRO A 98 -15.91 4.53 4.31
C PRO A 98 -14.68 5.05 3.55
N CYS A 99 -14.24 4.29 2.55
CA CYS A 99 -13.31 4.79 1.54
C CYS A 99 -13.94 6.01 0.83
N PRO A 100 -13.28 7.17 0.79
CA PRO A 100 -13.84 8.40 0.20
C PRO A 100 -13.94 8.34 -1.32
N VAL A 101 -13.19 7.44 -1.97
CA VAL A 101 -13.33 7.21 -3.40
C VAL A 101 -14.47 6.22 -3.61
N GLN A 102 -15.60 6.71 -4.12
CA GLN A 102 -16.64 5.83 -4.65
C GLN A 102 -15.98 5.01 -5.76
N ARG A 103 -15.78 3.71 -5.53
CA ARG A 103 -15.59 2.77 -6.63
C ARG A 103 -16.91 2.80 -7.38
N THR A 104 -17.04 3.71 -8.35
CA THR A 104 -18.15 3.68 -9.31
C THR A 104 -18.19 2.26 -9.81
N GLN A 105 -19.25 1.54 -9.46
CA GLN A 105 -19.45 0.16 -9.86
C GLN A 105 -19.20 0.14 -11.37
N ARG A 106 -18.22 -0.66 -11.81
CA ARG A 106 -18.10 -0.95 -13.23
C ARG A 106 -19.39 -1.69 -13.58
N ASN A 107 -20.30 -0.99 -14.25
CA ASN A 107 -21.38 -1.62 -15.01
C ASN A 107 -20.80 -2.60 -16.02
#